data_AF-A0A7C2XUD5-F1
#
_entry.id   AF-A0A7C2XUD5-F1
#
_cell.length_a   1.000
_cell.length_b   1.000
_cell.length_c   1.000
_cell.angle_alpha   90.00
_cell.angle_beta   90.00
_cell.angle_gamma   90.00
#
_symmetry.space_group_name_H-M   'P 1'
#
loop_
_entity.id
_entity.type
_entity.pdbx_description
1 polymer ?
#
loop_
_entity_poly.entity_id
_entity_poly.type
_entity_poly.pdbx_seq_one_letter_code
_entity_poly.pdbx_strand_id
1 'polypeptide(L)'
;MENNWDIEILTGPPDPAALQQAIAAWRAPAEFAILESLTDISFPSPRTTEINVVTWPKGRIFAPAFELRWEKNGADYRSVLAKENSFEWPNEELSNLFFHDSEVSKVFFGWEDQHIYLWPENDMRLGRRLRYDCLENGRDKNKKNVKLEVKLYRDACGRLIFWRYRNMRWTNE
;
A
#
# COMPACT_ATOMS: atom_id res chain seq x y z
N MET A 1 30.36 1.52 7.76
CA MET A 1 29.24 0.60 8.05
C MET A 1 28.28 0.76 6.90
N GLU A 2 28.13 -0.26 6.07
CA GLU A 2 27.03 -0.28 5.10
C GLU A 2 25.73 -0.29 5.89
N ASN A 3 24.98 0.81 5.81
CA ASN A 3 23.64 0.84 6.36
C ASN A 3 22.79 -0.06 5.46
N ASN A 4 22.72 -1.34 5.80
CA ASN A 4 21.89 -2.31 5.10
C ASN A 4 20.44 -2.07 5.53
N TRP A 5 19.83 -1.04 4.95
CA TRP A 5 18.43 -0.71 5.20
C TRP A 5 17.57 -1.88 4.76
N ASP A 6 16.53 -2.15 5.55
CA ASP A 6 15.60 -3.24 5.29
C ASP A 6 14.57 -2.90 4.23
N ILE A 7 14.67 -1.73 3.57
CA ILE A 7 13.73 -1.24 2.57
C ILE A 7 14.42 -0.72 1.31
N GLU A 8 13.78 -1.00 0.18
CA GLU A 8 14.09 -0.46 -1.12
C GLU A 8 12.86 0.26 -1.68
N ILE A 9 13.08 1.44 -2.28
CA ILE A 9 12.03 2.26 -2.87
C ILE A 9 12.29 2.39 -4.36
N LEU A 10 11.31 1.94 -5.11
CA LEU A 10 11.33 1.89 -6.55
C LEU A 10 10.17 2.70 -7.12
N THR A 11 10.37 3.30 -8.27
CA THR A 11 9.36 4.06 -9.02
C THR A 11 9.01 3.36 -10.32
N GLY A 12 7.77 3.56 -10.78
CA GLY A 12 7.27 3.00 -12.04
C GLY A 12 6.32 1.82 -11.82
N PRO A 13 5.80 1.23 -12.91
CA PRO A 13 5.75 1.82 -14.24
C PRO A 13 4.72 2.97 -14.30
N PRO A 14 4.94 4.00 -15.14
CA PRO A 14 3.99 5.10 -15.32
C PRO A 14 2.88 4.76 -16.33
N ASP A 15 3.15 3.84 -17.26
CA ASP A 15 2.20 3.40 -18.27
C ASP A 15 1.02 2.62 -17.63
N PRO A 16 -0.24 2.94 -17.99
CA PRO A 16 -1.41 2.27 -17.43
C PRO A 16 -1.42 0.75 -17.64
N ALA A 17 -0.98 0.24 -18.79
CA ALA A 17 -1.02 -1.19 -19.08
C ALA A 17 0.04 -1.95 -18.29
N ALA A 18 1.25 -1.40 -18.20
CA ALA A 18 2.32 -1.95 -17.37
C ALA A 18 1.96 -1.92 -15.87
N LEU A 19 1.33 -0.84 -15.38
CA LEU A 19 0.87 -0.77 -14.00
C LEU A 19 -0.25 -1.78 -13.73
N GLN A 20 -1.19 -1.93 -14.66
CA GLN A 20 -2.26 -2.91 -14.58
C GLN A 20 -1.71 -4.35 -14.52
N GLN A 21 -0.67 -4.65 -15.29
CA GLN A 21 0.04 -5.93 -15.26
C GLN A 21 0.72 -6.16 -13.91
N ALA A 22 1.43 -5.16 -13.38
CA ALA A 22 2.09 -5.24 -12.09
C ALA A 22 1.08 -5.49 -10.94
N ILE A 23 -0.02 -4.74 -10.92
CA ILE A 23 -1.12 -4.94 -9.95
C ILE A 23 -1.68 -6.35 -10.06
N ALA A 24 -1.97 -6.83 -11.27
CA ALA A 24 -2.53 -8.17 -11.47
C ALA A 24 -1.64 -9.27 -10.89
N ALA A 25 -0.32 -9.16 -11.07
CA ALA A 25 0.64 -10.11 -10.51
C ALA A 25 0.77 -10.03 -8.98
N TRP A 26 0.59 -8.85 -8.40
CA TRP A 26 0.70 -8.63 -6.95
C TRP A 26 -0.59 -8.84 -6.17
N ARG A 27 -1.74 -9.04 -6.83
CA ARG A 27 -3.01 -9.33 -6.15
C ARG A 27 -2.95 -10.57 -5.26
N ALA A 28 -2.25 -11.62 -5.69
CA ALA A 28 -2.13 -12.85 -4.92
C ALA A 28 -1.27 -12.69 -3.63
N PRO A 29 -0.06 -12.11 -3.70
CA PRO A 29 0.75 -11.89 -2.49
C PRO A 29 0.28 -10.70 -1.64
N ALA A 30 -0.53 -9.78 -2.19
CA ALA A 30 -1.13 -8.71 -1.40
C ALA A 30 -2.19 -9.27 -0.42
N GLU A 31 -2.22 -8.68 0.78
CA GLU A 31 -3.23 -9.00 1.79
C GLU A 31 -4.31 -7.91 1.84
N PHE A 32 -3.93 -6.67 1.56
CA PHE A 32 -4.79 -5.52 1.73
C PHE A 32 -4.78 -4.63 0.48
N ALA A 33 -5.92 -3.99 0.21
CA ALA A 33 -6.03 -2.92 -0.77
C ALA A 33 -6.81 -1.73 -0.20
N ILE A 34 -6.41 -0.53 -0.60
CA ILE A 34 -7.18 0.70 -0.42
C ILE A 34 -7.28 1.34 -1.79
N LEU A 35 -8.49 1.48 -2.31
CA LEU A 35 -8.75 2.04 -3.63
C LEU A 35 -9.54 3.33 -3.48
N GLU A 36 -9.14 4.37 -4.18
CA GLU A 36 -9.71 5.71 -4.10
C GLU A 36 -10.08 6.22 -5.49
N SER A 37 -11.28 6.80 -5.59
CA SER A 37 -11.73 7.60 -6.73
C SER A 37 -12.28 8.93 -6.22
N LEU A 38 -12.73 9.80 -7.13
CA LEU A 38 -13.31 11.09 -6.73
C LEU A 38 -14.52 10.94 -5.80
N THR A 39 -15.27 9.84 -5.93
CA THR A 39 -16.55 9.62 -5.24
C THR A 39 -16.53 8.44 -4.28
N ASP A 40 -15.43 7.70 -4.21
CA ASP A 40 -15.39 6.39 -3.53
C ASP A 40 -14.06 6.10 -2.84
N ILE A 41 -14.16 5.36 -1.74
CA ILE A 41 -13.07 4.65 -1.10
C ILE A 41 -13.52 3.21 -0.85
N SER A 42 -12.73 2.25 -1.31
CA SER A 42 -13.02 0.82 -1.20
C SER A 42 -11.83 0.07 -0.59
N PHE A 43 -12.13 -0.97 0.18
CA PHE A 43 -11.16 -1.81 0.87
C PHE A 43 -11.31 -3.28 0.45
N PRO A 44 -11.21 -3.59 -0.86
CA PRO A 44 -11.50 -4.93 -1.35
C PRO A 44 -10.44 -5.93 -0.92
N SER A 45 -10.78 -7.22 -0.94
CA SER A 45 -9.78 -8.28 -0.87
C SER A 45 -9.01 -8.35 -2.20
N PRO A 46 -7.69 -8.09 -2.23
CA PRO A 46 -6.93 -8.09 -3.48
C PRO A 46 -6.99 -9.44 -4.22
N ARG A 47 -7.11 -10.53 -3.46
CA ARG A 47 -7.10 -11.91 -3.95
C ARG A 47 -8.35 -12.28 -4.73
N THR A 48 -9.51 -11.72 -4.37
CA THR A 48 -10.80 -12.07 -4.97
C THR A 48 -11.38 -10.97 -5.84
N THR A 49 -10.97 -9.71 -5.63
CA THR A 49 -11.50 -8.57 -6.38
C THR A 49 -10.53 -8.10 -7.47
N GLU A 50 -11.01 -7.98 -8.70
CA GLU A 50 -10.24 -7.37 -9.78
C GLU A 50 -10.04 -5.88 -9.51
N ILE A 51 -8.79 -5.42 -9.65
CA ILE A 51 -8.41 -4.02 -9.47
C ILE A 51 -8.09 -3.44 -10.84
N ASN A 52 -8.93 -2.51 -11.30
CA ASN A 52 -8.74 -1.81 -12.56
C ASN A 52 -8.25 -0.37 -12.29
N VAL A 53 -7.08 0.00 -12.81
CA VAL A 53 -6.47 1.32 -12.56
C VAL A 53 -7.28 2.48 -13.14
N VAL A 54 -8.03 2.25 -14.22
CA VAL A 54 -8.89 3.28 -14.83
C VAL A 54 -10.08 3.60 -13.91
N THR A 55 -10.68 2.56 -13.31
CA THR A 55 -11.77 2.72 -12.32
C THR A 55 -11.26 3.30 -11.00
N TRP A 56 -10.06 2.92 -10.60
CA TRP A 56 -9.42 3.34 -9.34
C TRP A 56 -8.15 4.12 -9.64
N PRO A 57 -8.28 5.42 -9.97
CA PRO A 57 -7.15 6.24 -10.39
C PRO A 57 -6.11 6.42 -9.28
N LYS A 58 -6.48 6.19 -8.02
CA LYS A 58 -5.56 6.19 -6.89
C LYS A 58 -5.78 4.91 -6.08
N GLY A 59 -4.69 4.32 -5.60
CA GLY A 59 -4.82 3.16 -4.74
C GLY A 59 -3.51 2.62 -4.22
N ARG A 60 -3.65 1.61 -3.38
CA ARG A 60 -2.57 0.91 -2.70
C ARG A 60 -2.92 -0.56 -2.62
N ILE A 61 -1.92 -1.41 -2.87
CA ILE A 61 -1.93 -2.82 -2.47
C ILE A 61 -0.71 -3.04 -1.58
N PHE A 62 -0.90 -3.73 -0.46
CA PHE A 62 0.18 -3.89 0.51
C PHE A 62 0.06 -5.19 1.30
N ALA A 63 1.20 -5.55 1.87
CA ALA A 63 1.40 -6.71 2.72
C ALA A 63 2.57 -6.44 3.69
N PRO A 64 2.84 -7.34 4.65
CA PRO A 64 3.91 -7.14 5.60
C PRO A 64 5.28 -6.87 4.97
N ALA A 65 5.57 -7.37 3.77
CA ALA A 65 6.85 -7.19 3.08
C ALA A 65 6.87 -6.06 2.02
N PHE A 66 5.73 -5.50 1.60
CA PHE A 66 5.71 -4.46 0.56
C PHE A 66 4.48 -3.56 0.56
N GLU A 67 4.58 -2.43 -0.13
CA GLU A 67 3.47 -1.60 -0.58
C GLU A 67 3.72 -1.14 -2.01
N LEU A 68 2.77 -1.37 -2.90
CA LEU A 68 2.65 -0.62 -4.15
C LEU A 68 1.55 0.43 -3.99
N ARG A 69 1.89 1.69 -4.25
CA ARG A 69 0.92 2.80 -4.34
C ARG A 69 0.95 3.42 -5.72
N TRP A 70 -0.21 3.86 -6.20
CA TRP A 70 -0.33 4.57 -7.46
C TRP A 70 -1.32 5.73 -7.37
N GLU A 71 -1.11 6.72 -8.24
CA GLU A 71 -2.01 7.85 -8.44
C GLU A 71 -1.93 8.32 -9.89
N LYS A 72 -3.09 8.50 -10.53
CA LYS A 72 -3.18 8.98 -11.91
C LYS A 72 -2.73 10.43 -11.99
N ASN A 73 -1.83 10.73 -12.91
CA ASN A 73 -1.32 12.07 -13.18
C ASN A 73 -1.42 12.35 -14.70
N GLY A 74 -2.50 12.99 -15.11
CA GLY A 74 -2.78 13.21 -16.53
C GLY A 74 -3.10 11.90 -17.26
N ALA A 75 -2.31 11.57 -18.28
CA ALA A 75 -2.45 10.33 -19.05
C ALA A 75 -1.77 9.13 -18.36
N ASP A 76 -0.79 9.38 -17.50
CA ASP A 76 0.06 8.37 -16.89
C ASP A 76 -0.27 8.19 -15.39
N TYR A 77 0.51 7.33 -14.72
CA TYR A 77 0.48 7.12 -13.28
C TYR A 77 1.81 7.49 -12.64
N ARG A 78 1.74 8.01 -11.42
CA ARG A 78 2.86 8.00 -10.49
C ARG A 78 2.70 6.79 -9.58
N SER A 79 3.64 5.86 -9.68
CA SER A 79 3.64 4.60 -8.92
C SER A 79 4.94 4.45 -8.14
N VAL A 80 4.82 3.94 -6.92
CA VAL A 80 5.95 3.69 -6.01
C VAL A 80 5.77 2.32 -5.39
N LEU A 81 6.78 1.47 -5.53
CA LEU A 81 6.91 0.22 -4.81
C LEU A 81 7.92 0.41 -3.68
N ALA A 82 7.47 0.19 -2.45
CA ALA A 82 8.30 0.05 -1.28
C ALA A 82 8.36 -1.41 -0.89
N LYS A 83 9.55 -2.04 -0.95
CA LYS A 83 9.72 -3.46 -0.63
C LYS A 83 10.77 -3.66 0.44
N GLU A 84 10.53 -4.61 1.33
CA GLU A 84 11.52 -5.04 2.32
C GLU A 84 12.44 -6.14 1.75
N ASN A 85 13.56 -6.42 2.43
CA ASN A 85 14.49 -7.48 1.99
C ASN A 85 13.86 -8.88 1.94
N SER A 86 12.77 -9.11 2.69
CA SER A 86 11.99 -10.35 2.67
C SER A 86 10.99 -10.43 1.51
N PHE A 87 10.89 -9.39 0.69
CA PHE A 87 10.00 -9.40 -0.46
C PHE A 87 10.54 -10.28 -1.58
N GLU A 88 9.68 -11.17 -2.06
CA GLU A 88 9.94 -11.99 -3.25
C GLU A 88 9.14 -11.44 -4.43
N TRP A 89 9.82 -11.22 -5.56
CA TRP A 89 9.15 -10.83 -6.80
C TRP A 89 8.25 -11.97 -7.28
N PRO A 90 6.97 -11.72 -7.63
CA PRO A 90 6.12 -12.76 -8.18
C PRO A 90 6.57 -13.24 -9.56
N ASN A 91 7.22 -12.34 -10.31
CA ASN A 91 7.85 -12.60 -11.60
C ASN A 91 9.06 -11.67 -11.73
N GLU A 92 10.22 -12.21 -12.10
CA GLU A 92 11.44 -11.43 -12.33
C GLU A 92 11.26 -10.36 -13.40
N GLU A 93 10.47 -10.61 -14.44
CA GLU A 93 10.23 -9.63 -15.51
C GLU A 93 9.57 -8.35 -14.99
N LEU A 94 8.78 -8.44 -13.92
CA LEU A 94 8.16 -7.26 -13.30
C LEU A 94 9.20 -6.36 -12.68
N SER A 95 10.34 -6.88 -12.20
CA SER A 95 11.39 -6.05 -11.62
C SER A 95 11.94 -5.04 -12.63
N ASN A 96 11.94 -5.37 -13.92
CA ASN A 96 12.38 -4.48 -15.00
C ASN A 96 11.43 -3.29 -15.25
N LEU A 97 10.21 -3.32 -14.70
CA LEU A 97 9.26 -2.21 -14.79
C LEU A 97 9.52 -1.11 -13.75
N PHE A 98 10.39 -1.38 -12.79
CA PHE A 98 10.65 -0.55 -11.62
C PHE A 98 12.11 -0.10 -11.60
N PHE A 99 12.34 1.16 -11.23
CA PHE A 99 13.67 1.77 -11.19
C PHE A 99 13.93 2.37 -9.81
N HIS A 100 15.17 2.28 -9.33
CA HIS A 100 15.55 2.84 -8.03
C HIS A 100 15.31 4.35 -7.98
N ASP A 101 14.62 4.78 -6.93
CA ASP A 101 14.57 6.19 -6.59
C ASP A 101 15.90 6.58 -5.93
N SER A 102 16.74 7.29 -6.71
CA SER A 102 18.09 7.65 -6.31
C SER A 102 18.15 8.68 -5.18
N GLU A 103 17.05 9.38 -4.89
CA GLU A 103 16.98 10.41 -3.86
C GLU A 103 16.57 9.88 -2.49
N VAL A 104 15.68 8.88 -2.46
CA VAL A 104 15.07 8.41 -1.19
C VAL A 104 15.93 7.33 -0.50
N SER A 105 16.62 6.49 -1.27
CA SER A 105 17.35 5.31 -0.76
C SER A 105 18.57 5.61 0.13
N LYS A 106 19.09 6.85 0.12
CA LYS A 106 20.40 7.17 0.75
C LYS A 106 20.32 7.82 2.14
N VAL A 107 19.13 8.07 2.67
CA VAL A 107 18.95 9.08 3.74
C VAL A 107 18.39 8.50 5.05
N PHE A 108 18.07 7.21 5.11
CA PHE A 108 17.50 6.63 6.32
C PHE A 108 18.51 6.55 7.46
N PHE A 109 18.01 6.61 8.70
CA PHE A 109 18.75 6.43 9.95
C PHE A 109 18.03 5.50 10.92
N GLY A 110 16.70 5.44 10.86
CA GLY A 110 15.90 4.52 11.66
C GLY A 110 14.45 4.45 11.19
N TRP A 111 13.72 3.51 11.77
CA TRP A 111 12.30 3.35 11.54
C TRP A 111 11.53 3.15 12.85
N GLU A 112 10.23 3.45 12.81
CA GLU A 112 9.29 3.20 13.90
C GLU A 112 7.94 2.75 13.34
N ASP A 113 7.21 1.94 14.10
CA ASP A 113 5.84 1.57 13.77
C ASP A 113 4.87 2.57 14.42
N GLN A 114 3.92 3.06 13.62
CA GLN A 114 2.82 3.90 14.06
C GLN A 114 1.49 3.23 13.69
N HIS A 115 0.44 3.57 14.46
CA HIS A 115 -0.91 3.11 14.21
C HIS A 115 -1.82 4.27 13.84
N ILE A 116 -2.62 4.07 12.80
CA ILE A 116 -3.68 4.99 12.37
C ILE A 116 -5.01 4.26 12.47
N TYR A 117 -6.02 4.90 13.05
CA TYR A 117 -7.37 4.35 13.11
C TYR A 117 -8.15 4.81 11.88
N LEU A 118 -8.67 3.85 11.12
CA LEU A 118 -9.59 4.08 10.01
C LEU A 118 -11.03 4.15 10.53
N TRP A 119 -11.91 4.69 9.70
CA TRP A 119 -13.31 4.90 10.06
C TRP A 119 -14.03 3.57 10.37
N PRO A 120 -14.89 3.54 11.40
CA PRO A 120 -15.77 2.40 11.64
C PRO A 120 -16.71 2.14 10.44
N GLU A 121 -17.07 0.88 10.17
CA GLU A 121 -18.08 0.57 9.12
C GLU A 121 -19.46 1.15 9.42
N ASN A 122 -19.75 1.37 10.71
CA ASN A 122 -21.03 1.89 11.16
C ASN A 122 -21.16 3.41 10.92
N ASP A 123 -20.05 4.09 10.64
CA ASP A 123 -20.06 5.51 10.30
C ASP A 123 -20.44 5.69 8.82
N MET A 124 -21.40 6.57 8.58
CA MET A 124 -21.74 6.99 7.21
C MET A 124 -20.64 7.91 6.67
N ARG A 125 -20.03 7.53 5.56
CA ARG A 125 -19.05 8.33 4.81
C ARG A 125 -19.46 8.41 3.35
N LEU A 126 -19.44 9.62 2.79
CA LEU A 126 -19.84 9.86 1.39
C LEU A 126 -21.21 9.24 1.05
N GLY A 127 -22.16 9.28 2.00
CA GLY A 127 -23.50 8.73 1.82
C GLY A 127 -23.63 7.21 1.90
N ARG A 128 -22.58 6.48 2.29
CA ARG A 128 -22.58 5.01 2.42
C ARG A 128 -21.85 4.52 3.67
N ARG A 129 -22.05 3.25 4.01
CA ARG A 129 -21.20 2.54 4.98
C ARG A 129 -19.96 2.01 4.28
N LEU A 130 -18.82 2.10 4.95
CA LEU A 130 -17.60 1.44 4.50
C LEU A 130 -17.71 -0.06 4.72
N ARG A 131 -17.05 -0.84 3.86
CA ARG A 131 -16.87 -2.28 4.02
C ARG A 131 -15.41 -2.62 3.86
N TYR A 132 -14.87 -3.37 4.82
CA TYR A 132 -13.47 -3.81 4.82
C TYR A 132 -13.37 -5.27 4.39
N ASP A 133 -13.62 -5.54 3.11
CA ASP A 133 -13.69 -6.91 2.57
C ASP A 133 -12.35 -7.67 2.73
N CYS A 134 -11.22 -6.96 2.67
CA CYS A 134 -9.90 -7.53 2.97
C CYS A 134 -9.72 -8.00 4.43
N LEU A 135 -10.65 -7.69 5.34
CA LEU A 135 -10.62 -8.11 6.75
C LEU A 135 -11.73 -9.09 7.12
N GLU A 136 -12.51 -9.61 6.15
CA GLU A 136 -13.70 -10.43 6.43
C GLU A 136 -13.41 -11.66 7.29
N ASN A 137 -12.29 -12.35 7.04
CA ASN A 137 -11.90 -13.56 7.78
C ASN A 137 -11.56 -13.31 9.26
N GLY A 138 -11.38 -12.05 9.67
CA GLY A 138 -11.03 -11.65 11.04
C GLY A 138 -12.11 -10.85 11.77
N ARG A 139 -13.32 -10.79 11.20
CA ARG A 139 -14.42 -9.95 11.69
C ARG A 139 -15.04 -10.54 12.96
N ASP A 140 -14.59 -10.07 14.11
CA ASP A 140 -15.26 -10.27 15.39
C ASP A 140 -16.37 -9.21 15.55
N LYS A 141 -17.57 -9.64 15.96
CA LYS A 141 -18.71 -8.74 16.22
C LYS A 141 -18.43 -7.68 17.30
N ASN A 142 -17.43 -7.93 18.16
CA ASN A 142 -17.04 -7.01 19.22
C ASN A 142 -16.07 -5.91 18.76
N LYS A 143 -15.37 -6.12 17.65
CA LYS A 143 -14.41 -5.15 17.10
C LYS A 143 -15.14 -4.10 16.28
N LYS A 144 -14.86 -2.84 16.56
CA LYS A 144 -15.57 -1.69 15.95
C LYS A 144 -14.68 -0.85 15.05
N ASN A 145 -13.39 -0.83 15.34
CA ASN A 145 -12.43 0.03 14.69
C ASN A 145 -11.47 -0.78 13.82
N VAL A 146 -10.97 -0.15 12.77
CA VAL A 146 -9.93 -0.72 11.91
C VAL A 146 -8.64 0.02 12.20
N LYS A 147 -7.59 -0.73 12.47
CA LYS A 147 -6.25 -0.23 12.76
C LYS A 147 -5.36 -0.52 11.56
N LEU A 148 -4.73 0.53 11.05
CA LEU A 148 -3.73 0.49 9.98
C LEU A 148 -2.35 0.65 10.61
N GLU A 149 -1.46 -0.29 10.32
CA GLU A 149 -0.08 -0.29 10.81
C GLU A 149 0.82 0.33 9.74
N VAL A 150 1.54 1.38 10.12
CA VAL A 150 2.36 2.21 9.25
C VAL A 150 3.79 2.17 9.75
N LYS A 151 4.73 1.85 8.86
CA LYS A 151 6.15 1.92 9.16
C LYS A 151 6.72 3.23 8.63
N LEU A 152 7.28 4.02 9.52
CA LEU A 152 7.85 5.34 9.25
C LEU A 152 9.37 5.23 9.15
N TYR A 153 9.98 5.86 8.16
CA TYR A 153 11.42 5.91 7.95
C TYR A 153 11.91 7.35 8.09
N ARG A 154 12.89 7.56 8.97
CA ARG A 154 13.40 8.88 9.35
C ARG A 154 14.89 9.03 9.04
N ASP A 155 15.32 10.26 8.85
CA ASP A 155 16.75 10.60 8.76
C ASP A 155 17.39 10.80 10.14
N ALA A 156 18.70 11.09 10.15
CA ALA A 156 19.48 11.28 11.37
C ALA A 156 19.02 12.48 12.22
N CYS A 157 18.27 13.42 11.63
CA CYS A 157 17.68 14.56 12.33
C CYS A 157 16.25 14.27 12.85
N GLY A 158 15.75 13.04 12.66
CA GLY A 158 14.41 12.63 13.05
C GLY A 158 13.30 13.08 12.08
N ARG A 159 13.64 13.65 10.91
CA ARG A 159 12.65 14.07 9.91
C ARG A 159 12.09 12.85 9.20
N LEU A 160 10.77 12.81 9.00
CA LEU A 160 10.11 11.77 8.22
C LEU A 160 10.52 11.89 6.75
N ILE A 161 11.14 10.85 6.21
CA ILE A 161 11.57 10.77 4.80
C ILE A 161 10.57 9.97 3.99
N PHE A 162 10.14 8.83 4.54
CA PHE A 162 9.23 7.92 3.85
C PHE A 162 8.35 7.17 4.85
N TRP A 163 7.21 6.68 4.39
CA TRP A 163 6.38 5.78 5.16
C TRP A 163 5.65 4.82 4.23
N ARG A 164 5.31 3.65 4.76
CA ARG A 164 4.47 2.67 4.06
C ARG A 164 3.46 1.99 4.98
N TYR A 165 2.39 1.48 4.40
CA TYR A 165 1.46 0.58 5.08
C TYR A 165 2.03 -0.85 5.12
N ARG A 166 1.87 -1.51 6.26
CA ARG A 166 2.30 -2.89 6.48
C ARG A 166 1.16 -3.87 6.64
N ASN A 167 0.15 -3.45 7.39
CA ASN A 167 -0.88 -4.36 7.86
C ASN A 167 -2.16 -3.59 8.20
N MET A 168 -3.29 -4.28 8.18
CA MET A 168 -4.57 -3.74 8.59
C MET A 168 -5.34 -4.81 9.37
N ARG A 169 -5.98 -4.41 10.47
CA ARG A 169 -6.73 -5.36 11.31
C ARG A 169 -7.84 -4.70 12.10
N TRP A 170 -8.84 -5.50 12.46
CA TRP A 170 -9.86 -5.11 13.42
C TRP A 170 -9.29 -4.94 14.84
N THR A 171 -9.77 -3.93 15.57
CA THR A 171 -9.45 -3.64 16.98
C THR A 171 -10.67 -3.26 17.82
N ASN A 172 -10.56 -3.42 19.14
CA ASN A 172 -11.56 -3.07 20.15
C ASN A 172 -11.32 -1.69 20.80
N GLU A 173 -10.13 -1.13 20.62
CA GLU A 173 -9.72 0.20 21.10
C GLU A 173 -10.47 1.32 20.38
#